data_AF-L8GKT5-F1
#
_entry.id   AF-L8GKT5-F1
#
_cell.length_a   1.000
_cell.length_b   1.000
_cell.length_c   1.000
_cell.angle_alpha   90.00
_cell.angle_beta   90.00
_cell.angle_gamma   90.00
#
_symmetry.space_group_name_H-M   'P 1'
#
loop_
_entity.id
_entity.type
_entity.pdbx_description
1 polymer ?
#
loop_
_entity_poly.entity_id
_entity_poly.type
_entity_poly.pdbx_seq_one_letter_code
_entity_poly.pdbx_strand_id
1 'polypeptide(L)'
;MGINPSAAVDRARSMSRGRKRSRSESPSVERSKSRGRSKTPQEEGLRDKRQKLEVEVKAKKAQRTMNKDGRKGEADRHIYNLKPKHLYAGKRGNGKTDRR
;
A
#
# COMPACT_ATOMS: atom_id res chain seq x y z
N MET A 1 -39.41 54.28 8.45
CA MET A 1 -38.26 53.35 8.35
C MET A 1 -38.29 52.68 6.98
N GLY A 2 -37.69 53.30 5.95
CA GLY A 2 -37.74 52.81 4.57
C GLY A 2 -36.53 51.95 4.25
N ILE A 3 -36.65 50.63 4.39
CA ILE A 3 -35.60 49.69 3.99
C ILE A 3 -35.84 49.33 2.52
N ASN A 4 -34.97 49.81 1.62
CA ASN A 4 -35.03 49.48 0.20
C ASN A 4 -34.71 47.98 0.00
N PRO A 5 -35.64 47.16 -0.53
CA PRO A 5 -35.45 45.71 -0.63
C PRO A 5 -34.48 45.30 -1.76
N SER A 6 -34.13 46.21 -2.68
CA SER A 6 -33.23 45.90 -3.81
C SER A 6 -31.84 45.47 -3.34
N ALA A 7 -31.29 46.16 -2.33
CA ALA A 7 -29.99 45.82 -1.75
C ALA A 7 -29.97 44.43 -1.07
N ALA A 8 -31.11 43.97 -0.55
CA ALA A 8 -31.24 42.63 0.02
C ALA A 8 -31.31 41.55 -1.09
N VAL A 9 -31.99 41.85 -2.20
CA VAL A 9 -32.08 40.97 -3.38
C VAL A 9 -30.72 40.83 -4.08
N ASP A 10 -29.95 41.91 -4.20
CA ASP A 10 -28.62 41.88 -4.80
C ASP A 10 -27.62 41.08 -3.96
N ARG A 11 -27.72 41.17 -2.62
CA ARG A 11 -26.95 40.34 -1.69
C ARG A 11 -27.32 38.86 -1.80
N ALA A 12 -28.61 38.52 -1.91
CA ALA A 12 -29.07 37.14 -2.09
C ALA A 12 -28.60 36.52 -3.42
N ARG A 13 -28.48 37.31 -4.49
CA ARG A 13 -27.98 36.86 -5.81
C ARG A 13 -26.47 36.71 -5.89
N SER A 14 -25.72 37.23 -4.92
CA SER A 14 -24.24 37.24 -4.94
C SER A 14 -23.58 35.96 -4.38
N MET A 15 -24.36 35.04 -3.80
CA MET A 15 -23.83 33.84 -3.11
C MET A 15 -23.81 32.55 -3.96
N SER A 16 -24.09 32.60 -5.26
CA SER A 16 -24.08 31.39 -6.11
C SER A 16 -23.49 31.58 -7.50
N ARG A 17 -22.43 32.41 -7.62
CA ARG A 17 -21.44 32.17 -8.70
C ARG A 17 -20.54 31.03 -8.27
N GLY A 18 -21.12 29.83 -8.31
CA GLY A 18 -20.39 28.58 -8.25
C GLY A 18 -19.17 28.68 -9.15
N ARG A 19 -17.99 28.58 -8.53
CA ARG A 19 -16.71 28.48 -9.19
C ARG A 19 -16.86 27.50 -10.37
N LYS A 20 -16.47 27.90 -11.58
CA LYS A 20 -16.33 27.04 -12.77
C LYS A 20 -15.24 25.97 -12.57
N ARG A 21 -15.28 25.22 -11.47
CA ARG A 21 -14.65 23.90 -11.38
C ARG A 21 -15.76 22.89 -11.62
N SER A 22 -16.39 23.02 -12.78
CA SER A 22 -17.10 21.93 -13.41
C SER A 22 -16.09 20.82 -13.65
N ARG A 23 -16.13 19.79 -12.80
CA ARG A 23 -16.27 18.40 -13.25
C ARG A 23 -15.43 18.03 -14.49
N SER A 24 -14.13 18.22 -14.40
CA SER A 24 -13.13 17.58 -15.26
C SER A 24 -11.80 17.55 -14.52
N GLU A 25 -11.73 16.77 -13.45
CA GLU A 25 -10.44 16.30 -12.96
C GLU A 25 -9.96 15.20 -13.92
N SER A 26 -9.61 15.58 -15.15
CA SER A 26 -8.51 14.88 -15.80
C SER A 26 -7.29 15.13 -14.90
N PRO A 27 -6.53 14.08 -14.49
CA PRO A 27 -5.34 14.31 -13.71
C PRO A 27 -4.43 15.21 -14.55
N SER A 28 -4.24 16.44 -14.07
CA SER A 28 -3.47 17.46 -14.77
C SER A 28 -2.04 16.94 -14.94
N VAL A 29 -1.71 16.47 -16.14
CA VAL A 29 -0.38 16.02 -16.56
C VAL A 29 0.70 17.09 -16.28
N GLU A 30 0.28 18.35 -16.09
CA GLU A 30 1.15 19.47 -15.77
C GLU A 30 1.50 19.58 -14.27
N ARG A 31 0.57 19.29 -13.35
CA ARG A 31 0.85 19.35 -11.89
C ARG A 31 1.76 18.23 -11.42
N SER A 32 1.82 17.12 -12.17
CA SER A 32 2.78 16.03 -11.98
C SER A 32 4.19 16.35 -12.48
N LYS A 33 4.39 17.43 -13.27
CA LYS A 33 5.73 17.86 -13.72
C LYS A 33 6.47 18.72 -12.70
N SER A 34 5.76 19.39 -11.78
CA SER A 34 6.37 20.37 -10.85
C SER A 34 6.80 19.80 -9.50
N ARG A 35 6.39 18.57 -9.14
CA ARG A 35 6.96 17.85 -8.00
C ARG A 35 8.15 17.03 -8.49
N GLY A 36 9.35 17.42 -8.05
CA GLY A 36 10.64 16.89 -8.49
C GLY A 36 10.64 15.41 -8.84
N ARG A 37 11.04 15.13 -10.07
CA ARG A 37 11.32 13.79 -10.58
C ARG A 37 12.66 13.31 -10.01
N SER A 38 12.79 13.20 -8.70
CA SER A 38 13.91 12.50 -8.04
C SER A 38 13.63 11.01 -7.87
N LYS A 39 12.86 10.43 -8.77
CA LYS A 39 12.81 8.98 -8.99
C LYS A 39 13.17 8.76 -10.45
N THR A 40 14.41 8.36 -10.67
CA THR A 40 14.75 7.56 -11.85
C THR A 40 13.78 6.38 -11.85
N PRO A 41 13.06 6.11 -12.94
CA PRO A 41 12.37 4.83 -13.05
C PRO A 41 13.46 3.75 -12.91
N GLN A 42 13.32 2.86 -11.93
CA GLN A 42 14.14 1.63 -11.81
C GLN A 42 13.86 0.67 -12.97
N GLU A 43 13.96 1.14 -14.21
CA GLU A 43 13.48 0.45 -15.39
C GLU A 43 14.56 0.31 -16.47
N GLU A 44 15.82 0.53 -16.10
CA GLU A 44 16.94 0.67 -17.05
C GLU A 44 17.43 -0.68 -17.66
N GLY A 45 16.75 -1.79 -17.36
CA GLY A 45 17.14 -3.12 -17.86
C GLY A 45 16.16 -3.78 -18.85
N LEU A 46 14.98 -3.20 -19.08
CA LEU A 46 13.95 -3.81 -19.93
C LEU A 46 13.59 -2.92 -21.10
N ARG A 47 13.59 -3.51 -22.30
CA ARG A 47 13.43 -2.79 -23.57
C ARG A 47 12.01 -2.26 -23.75
N ASP A 48 11.01 -3.12 -23.51
CA ASP A 48 9.60 -2.85 -23.84
C ASP A 48 8.66 -3.06 -22.65
N LYS A 49 7.48 -2.41 -22.71
CA LYS A 49 6.41 -2.59 -21.71
C LYS A 49 5.93 -4.05 -21.62
N ARG A 50 5.96 -4.80 -22.72
CA ARG A 50 5.60 -6.23 -22.74
C ARG A 50 6.54 -7.05 -21.85
N GLN A 51 7.84 -6.82 -21.95
CA GLN A 51 8.84 -7.49 -21.11
C GLN A 51 8.61 -7.19 -19.63
N LYS A 52 8.16 -5.97 -19.29
CA LYS A 52 7.86 -5.60 -17.90
C LYS A 52 6.70 -6.40 -17.32
N LEU A 53 5.62 -6.52 -18.09
CA LEU A 53 4.46 -7.33 -17.68
C LEU A 53 4.86 -8.81 -17.52
N GLU A 54 5.68 -9.34 -18.42
CA GLU A 54 6.19 -10.71 -18.30
C GLU A 54 7.05 -10.91 -17.05
N VAL A 55 7.94 -9.97 -16.74
CA VAL A 55 8.78 -10.03 -15.53
C VAL A 55 7.93 -9.93 -14.27
N GLU A 56 6.91 -9.07 -14.24
CA GLU A 56 6.00 -8.98 -13.10
C GLU A 56 5.24 -10.30 -12.87
N VAL A 57 4.77 -10.94 -13.94
CA VAL A 57 4.12 -12.26 -13.86
C VAL A 57 5.11 -13.32 -13.37
N LYS A 58 6.35 -13.33 -13.87
CA LYS A 58 7.41 -14.25 -13.43
C LYS A 58 7.74 -14.04 -11.94
N ALA A 59 7.83 -12.80 -11.47
CA ALA A 59 8.08 -12.47 -10.08
C ALA A 59 6.96 -12.99 -9.16
N LYS A 60 5.69 -12.75 -9.52
CA LYS A 60 4.52 -13.29 -8.79
C LYS A 60 4.51 -14.81 -8.79
N LYS A 61 4.92 -15.46 -9.88
CA LYS A 61 5.02 -16.92 -9.97
C LYS A 61 6.12 -17.47 -9.06
N ALA A 62 7.27 -16.80 -8.98
CA ALA A 62 8.38 -17.20 -8.12
C ALA A 62 8.01 -17.15 -6.62
N GLN A 63 7.21 -16.17 -6.20
CA GLN A 63 6.75 -16.03 -4.81
C GLN A 63 5.71 -17.10 -4.39
N ARG A 64 5.17 -17.90 -5.32
CA ARG A 64 4.10 -18.86 -4.98
C ARG A 64 4.52 -19.93 -3.98
N THR A 65 5.77 -20.39 -4.03
CA THR A 65 6.27 -21.45 -3.14
C THR A 65 6.32 -20.97 -1.69
N MET A 66 6.93 -19.81 -1.44
CA MET A 66 6.98 -19.20 -0.11
C MET A 66 5.59 -18.82 0.42
N ASN A 67 4.67 -18.37 -0.45
CA ASN A 67 3.30 -18.06 -0.06
C ASN A 67 2.51 -19.33 0.30
N LYS A 68 2.78 -20.45 -0.39
CA LYS A 68 2.21 -21.75 -0.05
C LYS A 68 2.70 -22.26 1.32
N ASP A 69 3.97 -22.03 1.64
CA ASP A 69 4.55 -22.30 2.96
C ASP A 69 4.04 -21.34 4.05
N GLY A 70 3.33 -20.25 3.69
CA GLY A 70 2.81 -19.26 4.63
C GLY A 70 3.89 -18.31 5.21
N ARG A 71 5.01 -18.12 4.50
CA ARG A 71 6.10 -17.25 4.96
C ARG A 71 5.70 -15.78 4.90
N LYS A 72 6.21 -14.99 5.85
CA LYS A 72 5.91 -13.54 5.91
C LYS A 72 6.53 -12.75 4.73
N GLY A 73 7.62 -13.26 4.18
CA GLY A 73 8.41 -12.61 3.14
C GLY A 73 9.63 -13.45 2.77
N GLU A 74 10.40 -13.01 1.78
CA GLU A 74 11.63 -13.71 1.36
C GLU A 74 12.69 -13.77 2.46
N ALA A 75 12.67 -12.77 3.35
CA ALA A 75 13.55 -12.69 4.51
C ALA A 75 13.19 -13.69 5.62
N ASP A 76 11.99 -14.27 5.59
CA ASP A 76 11.53 -15.24 6.58
C ASP A 76 12.13 -16.62 6.29
N ARG A 77 13.36 -16.79 6.78
CA ARG A 77 14.17 -18.02 6.66
C ARG A 77 14.37 -18.70 8.02
N HIS A 78 13.49 -18.46 8.98
CA HIS A 78 13.59 -19.05 10.32
C HIS A 78 13.28 -20.55 10.28
N ILE A 79 14.14 -21.35 10.91
CA ILE A 79 13.97 -22.80 11.03
C ILE A 79 13.43 -23.10 12.42
N TYR A 80 12.18 -23.56 12.49
CA TYR A 80 11.55 -23.92 13.75
C TYR A 80 12.09 -25.25 14.29
N ASN A 81 12.29 -25.32 15.61
CA ASN A 81 12.58 -26.57 16.30
C ASN A 81 11.29 -27.37 16.51
N LEU A 82 10.91 -28.16 15.50
CA LEU A 82 9.70 -28.99 15.55
C LEU A 82 9.78 -30.10 16.61
N LYS A 83 10.98 -30.57 16.94
CA LYS A 83 11.23 -31.61 17.94
C LYS A 83 12.21 -31.14 19.01
N PRO A 84 11.80 -30.25 19.94
CA PRO A 84 12.73 -29.73 20.94
C PRO A 84 13.09 -30.80 21.96
N LYS A 85 14.39 -30.92 22.28
CA LYS A 85 14.93 -31.98 23.15
C LYS A 85 14.23 -32.08 24.50
N HIS A 86 13.97 -30.95 25.16
CA HIS A 86 13.36 -30.92 26.49
C HIS A 86 11.89 -31.40 26.53
N LEU A 87 11.26 -31.63 25.38
CA LEU A 87 9.95 -32.31 25.28
C LEU A 87 10.08 -33.82 25.10
N TYR A 88 11.10 -34.27 24.37
CA TYR A 88 11.19 -35.63 23.84
C TYR A 88 12.31 -36.47 24.49
N ALA A 89 13.13 -35.88 25.34
CA ALA A 89 14.23 -36.56 26.03
C ALA A 89 14.00 -36.57 27.54
N GLY A 90 14.40 -37.67 28.18
CA GLY A 90 14.28 -37.87 29.62
C GLY A 90 12.94 -38.45 30.06
N LYS A 91 12.86 -38.82 31.34
CA LYS A 91 11.64 -39.29 32.01
C LYS A 91 11.48 -38.48 33.30
N ARG A 92 10.24 -38.28 33.73
CA ARG A 92 9.98 -37.64 35.02
C ARG A 92 10.34 -38.58 36.17
N GLY A 93 11.13 -38.11 37.12
CA GLY A 93 11.42 -38.80 38.37
C GLY A 93 10.50 -38.35 39.51
N ASN A 94 10.74 -38.87 40.71
CA ASN A 94 10.09 -38.38 41.92
C ASN A 94 10.70 -37.04 42.37
N GLY A 95 9.87 -36.05 42.69
CA GLY A 95 10.30 -34.75 43.19
C GLY A 95 9.96 -33.59 42.23
N LYS A 96 10.93 -32.70 41.99
CA LYS A 96 10.74 -31.49 41.17
C LYS A 96 10.52 -31.85 39.69
N THR A 97 9.66 -31.08 39.04
CA THR A 97 9.33 -31.19 37.62
C THR A 97 9.89 -29.99 36.85
N ASP A 98 10.22 -30.19 35.57
CA ASP A 98 10.78 -29.15 34.70
C ASP A 98 9.76 -28.06 34.31
N ARG A 99 8.47 -28.38 34.41
CA ARG A 99 7.37 -27.49 34.06
C ARG A 99 6.25 -27.59 35.09
N ARG A 100 5.50 -26.50 35.21
CA ARG A 100 4.39 -26.34 36.15
C ARG A 100 3.16 -27.14 35.73
#